data_AF-A0A6L7Z6E6-F1
#
_entry.id   AF-A0A6L7Z6E6-F1
#
_cell.length_a   1.000
_cell.length_b   1.000
_cell.length_c   1.000
_cell.angle_alpha   90.00
_cell.angle_beta   90.00
_cell.angle_gamma   90.00
#
_symmetry.space_group_name_H-M   'P 1'
#
loop_
_entity.id
_entity.type
_entity.pdbx_description
1 polymer ?
#
loop_
_entity_poly.entity_id
_entity_poly.type
_entity_poly.pdbx_seq_one_letter_code
_entity_poly.pdbx_strand_id
1 'polypeptide(L)'
;MTRRGRADASPPAFRGHKELRAALSSALARETLPATVLIHGMPGCGKQSLALWLARIRLCTGDPAPCDRCTSCRLARRLEHPDIHWHFPLPRPKGNPSPQRLAELLETARHERLAEFRREPLRAEDGTGVKGIYLAAVLAIRR
;
A
#
# COMPACT_ATOMS: atom_id res chain seq x y z
N MET A 1 -33.28 -7.67 -8.95
CA MET A 1 -32.54 -6.56 -9.59
C MET A 1 -32.14 -5.53 -8.53
N THR A 2 -31.06 -5.78 -7.79
CA THR A 2 -30.43 -4.78 -6.92
C THR A 2 -29.20 -4.27 -7.64
N ARG A 3 -29.23 -2.98 -8.00
CA ARG A 3 -28.08 -2.27 -8.55
C ARG A 3 -26.91 -2.44 -7.56
N ARG A 4 -25.96 -3.34 -7.87
CA ARG A 4 -24.59 -3.23 -7.36
C ARG A 4 -24.03 -1.94 -7.96
N GLY A 5 -24.36 -0.81 -7.32
CA GLY A 5 -23.65 0.44 -7.55
C GLY A 5 -22.17 0.12 -7.44
N ARG A 6 -21.36 0.70 -8.34
CA ARG A 6 -19.90 0.68 -8.30
C ARG A 6 -19.44 0.85 -6.85
N ALA A 7 -19.19 -0.25 -6.15
CA ALA A 7 -18.56 -0.20 -4.86
C ALA A 7 -17.14 0.26 -5.15
N ASP A 8 -16.78 1.43 -4.65
CA ASP A 8 -15.44 2.01 -4.74
C ASP A 8 -14.39 0.89 -4.66
N ALA A 9 -13.64 0.68 -5.74
CA ALA A 9 -12.64 -0.37 -5.84
C ALA A 9 -11.57 -0.13 -4.75
N SER A 10 -11.72 -0.80 -3.62
CA SER A 10 -10.90 -0.62 -2.42
C SER A 10 -10.61 -2.00 -1.84
N PRO A 11 -9.38 -2.26 -1.36
CA PRO A 11 -9.06 -3.53 -0.71
C PRO A 11 -9.99 -3.82 0.47
N PRO A 12 -10.29 -5.10 0.74
CA PRO A 12 -11.11 -5.49 1.88
C PRO A 12 -10.46 -5.07 3.20
N ALA A 13 -11.28 -4.88 4.23
CA ALA A 13 -10.78 -4.58 5.57
C ALA A 13 -9.89 -5.74 6.09
N PHE A 14 -8.76 -5.40 6.70
CA PHE A 14 -7.84 -6.38 7.28
C PHE A 14 -8.48 -7.07 8.50
N ARG A 15 -8.42 -8.41 8.54
CA ARG A 15 -8.97 -9.26 9.61
C ARG A 15 -7.92 -10.27 10.07
N GLY A 16 -8.08 -10.77 11.31
CA GLY A 16 -7.15 -11.73 11.93
C GLY A 16 -6.03 -11.05 12.73
N HIS A 17 -4.97 -11.83 13.03
CA HIS A 17 -3.74 -11.34 13.69
C HIS A 17 -4.00 -10.47 14.93
N LYS A 18 -4.89 -10.90 15.82
CA LYS A 18 -5.41 -10.06 16.91
C LYS A 18 -4.30 -9.59 17.85
N GLU A 19 -3.43 -10.50 18.24
CA GLU A 19 -2.31 -10.29 19.16
C GLU A 19 -1.29 -9.32 18.54
N LEU A 20 -0.93 -9.57 17.27
CA LEU A 20 -0.02 -8.70 16.52
C LEU A 20 -0.61 -7.29 16.33
N ARG A 21 -1.90 -7.18 16.01
CA ARG A 21 -2.57 -5.88 15.90
C ARG A 21 -2.56 -5.13 17.23
N ALA A 22 -2.87 -5.80 18.34
CA ALA A 22 -2.81 -5.18 19.66
C ALA A 22 -1.39 -4.70 20.01
N ALA A 23 -0.37 -5.50 19.74
CA ALA A 23 1.03 -5.14 19.97
C ALA A 23 1.46 -3.91 19.13
N LEU A 24 1.14 -3.90 17.83
CA LEU A 24 1.47 -2.77 16.94
C LEU A 24 0.72 -1.50 17.32
N SER A 25 -0.57 -1.61 17.66
CA SER A 25 -1.36 -0.48 18.16
C SER A 25 -0.78 0.09 19.46
N SER A 26 -0.37 -0.77 20.39
CA SER A 26 0.29 -0.33 21.62
C SER A 26 1.65 0.31 21.35
N ALA A 27 2.45 -0.21 20.42
CA ALA A 27 3.75 0.35 20.08
C ALA A 27 3.61 1.74 19.44
N LEU A 28 2.60 1.92 18.58
CA LEU A 28 2.26 3.22 18.00
C LEU A 28 1.80 4.23 19.07
N ALA A 29 0.92 3.81 19.97
CA ALA A 29 0.42 4.68 21.04
C ALA A 29 1.51 5.11 22.03
N ARG A 30 2.56 4.29 22.20
CA ARG A 30 3.72 4.58 23.04
C ARG A 30 4.87 5.24 22.29
N GLU A 31 4.72 5.50 20.99
CA GLU A 31 5.78 6.01 20.11
C GLU A 31 7.06 5.15 20.11
N THR A 32 6.93 3.84 20.35
CA THR A 32 8.05 2.89 20.38
C THR A 32 8.17 2.04 19.12
N LEU A 33 7.31 2.25 18.12
CA LEU A 33 7.40 1.54 16.86
C LEU A 33 8.70 1.94 16.12
N PRO A 34 9.54 0.98 15.68
CA PRO A 34 10.75 1.29 14.92
C PRO A 34 10.46 2.03 13.63
N ALA A 35 11.43 2.83 13.16
CA ALA A 35 11.34 3.55 11.88
C ALA A 35 11.19 2.62 10.66
N THR A 36 11.60 1.35 10.77
CA THR A 36 11.47 0.36 9.70
C THR A 36 10.97 -0.96 10.27
N VAL A 37 9.96 -1.54 9.62
CA VAL A 37 9.34 -2.79 10.00
C VAL A 37 9.39 -3.76 8.82
N LEU A 38 9.98 -4.94 9.02
CA LEU A 38 9.94 -6.04 8.07
C LEU A 38 8.77 -6.98 8.40
N ILE A 39 7.79 -7.08 7.51
CA ILE A 39 6.67 -8.02 7.64
C ILE A 39 6.96 -9.26 6.80
N HIS A 40 7.15 -10.40 7.46
CA HIS A 40 7.42 -11.69 6.80
C HIS A 40 6.37 -12.74 7.16
N GLY A 41 6.26 -13.78 6.33
CA GLY A 41 5.28 -14.86 6.52
C GLY A 41 4.85 -15.50 5.19
N MET A 42 4.10 -16.60 5.28
CA MET A 42 3.65 -17.37 4.12
C MET A 42 2.90 -16.52 3.09
N PRO A 43 2.91 -16.90 1.80
CA PRO A 43 2.04 -16.31 0.79
C PRO A 43 0.58 -16.32 1.26
N GLY A 44 -0.15 -15.23 1.01
CA GLY A 44 -1.57 -15.14 1.35
C GLY A 44 -1.91 -14.80 2.81
N CYS A 45 -0.96 -14.74 3.75
CA CYS A 45 -1.27 -14.43 5.16
C CYS A 45 -1.71 -12.96 5.44
N GLY A 46 -1.82 -12.12 4.40
CA GLY A 46 -2.29 -10.73 4.51
C GLY A 46 -1.20 -9.70 4.80
N LYS A 47 0.07 -9.96 4.45
CA LYS A 47 1.21 -9.05 4.70
C LYS A 47 0.97 -7.61 4.21
N GLN A 48 0.51 -7.47 2.96
CA GLN A 48 0.26 -6.15 2.37
C GLN A 48 -0.95 -5.47 3.01
N SER A 49 -1.98 -6.25 3.39
CA SER A 49 -3.13 -5.74 4.14
C SER A 49 -2.76 -5.27 5.56
N LEU A 50 -1.84 -5.98 6.23
CA LEU A 50 -1.29 -5.58 7.53
C LEU A 50 -0.48 -4.28 7.41
N ALA A 51 0.38 -4.17 6.38
CA ALA A 51 1.15 -2.95 6.12
C ALA A 51 0.23 -1.74 5.89
N LEU A 52 -0.81 -1.91 5.06
CA LEU A 52 -1.82 -0.87 4.84
C LEU A 52 -2.59 -0.54 6.10
N TRP A 53 -2.98 -1.54 6.90
CA TRP A 53 -3.65 -1.31 8.18
C TRP A 53 -2.77 -0.52 9.16
N LEU A 54 -1.47 -0.81 9.22
CA LEU A 54 -0.52 -0.10 10.08
C LEU A 54 -0.36 1.36 9.65
N ALA A 55 -0.18 1.61 8.34
CA ALA A 55 -0.13 2.96 7.78
C ALA A 55 -1.42 3.75 8.10
N ARG A 56 -2.57 3.08 8.01
CA ARG A 56 -3.88 3.67 8.32
C ARG A 56 -4.01 4.08 9.78
N ILE A 57 -3.50 3.28 10.73
CA ILE A 57 -3.49 3.68 12.14
C ILE A 57 -2.61 4.90 12.33
N ARG A 58 -1.40 4.88 11.76
CA ARG A 58 -0.43 5.97 11.93
C ARG A 58 -0.96 7.32 11.45
N LEU A 59 -1.73 7.33 10.37
CA LEU A 59 -2.28 8.53 9.74
C LEU A 59 -3.72 8.85 10.21
N CYS A 60 -4.30 8.03 11.09
CA CYS A 60 -5.67 8.21 11.55
C CYS A 60 -5.76 9.42 12.48
N THR A 61 -6.70 10.32 12.18
CA THR A 61 -7.01 11.49 13.01
C THR A 61 -8.21 11.30 13.96
N GLY A 62 -8.79 10.10 13.99
CA GLY A 62 -9.93 9.79 14.84
C GLY A 62 -9.67 8.61 15.78
N ASP A 63 -10.54 8.47 16.78
CA ASP A 63 -10.47 7.45 17.83
C ASP A 63 -11.72 6.54 17.79
N PRO A 64 -11.60 5.22 18.00
CA PRO A 64 -10.36 4.43 18.04
C PRO A 64 -9.67 4.35 16.67
N ALA A 65 -8.34 4.32 16.64
CA ALA A 65 -7.56 4.18 15.41
C ALA A 65 -7.41 2.69 14.99
N PRO A 66 -7.62 2.34 13.70
CA PRO A 66 -8.08 3.21 12.62
C PRO A 66 -9.60 3.37 12.70
N CYS A 67 -10.09 4.62 12.61
CA CYS A 67 -11.52 4.92 12.84
C CYS A 67 -12.40 4.67 11.61
N ASP A 68 -11.80 4.38 10.46
CA ASP A 68 -12.45 4.09 9.17
C ASP A 68 -13.33 5.21 8.57
N ARG A 69 -13.55 6.31 9.29
CA ARG A 69 -14.44 7.42 8.91
C ARG A 69 -13.73 8.71 8.54
N CYS A 70 -12.55 8.97 9.09
CA CYS A 70 -11.81 10.19 8.78
C CYS A 70 -11.29 10.20 7.34
N THR A 71 -10.98 11.39 6.82
CA THR A 71 -10.48 11.55 5.44
C THR A 71 -9.20 10.76 5.20
N SER A 72 -8.25 10.77 6.13
CA SER A 72 -7.02 9.97 6.04
C SER A 72 -7.31 8.48 5.92
N CYS A 73 -8.20 7.94 6.77
CA CYS A 73 -8.62 6.55 6.69
C CYS A 73 -9.29 6.20 5.35
N ARG A 74 -10.15 7.08 4.82
CA ARG A 74 -10.84 6.86 3.54
C ARG A 74 -9.87 6.89 2.36
N LEU A 75 -8.97 7.86 2.29
CA LEU A 75 -7.94 7.96 1.25
C LEU A 75 -6.97 6.77 1.29
N ALA A 76 -6.54 6.38 2.49
CA ALA A 76 -5.67 5.23 2.66
C ALA A 76 -6.35 3.92 2.23
N ARG A 77 -7.63 3.72 2.56
CA ARG A 77 -8.41 2.57 2.05
C ARG A 77 -8.48 2.55 0.52
N ARG A 78 -8.50 3.70 -0.13
CA ARG A 78 -8.49 3.80 -1.58
C ARG A 78 -7.08 3.74 -2.18
N LEU A 79 -6.01 3.58 -1.40
CA LEU A 79 -4.63 3.66 -1.90
C LEU A 79 -4.33 5.01 -2.58
N GLU A 80 -4.87 6.09 -2.01
CA GLU A 80 -4.79 7.46 -2.55
C GLU A 80 -4.24 8.47 -1.53
N HIS A 81 -3.83 8.01 -0.35
CA HIS A 81 -3.29 8.89 0.66
C HIS A 81 -1.94 9.47 0.21
N PRO A 82 -1.74 10.81 0.24
CA PRO A 82 -0.50 11.43 -0.21
C PRO A 82 0.72 10.93 0.58
N ASP A 83 0.56 10.73 1.89
CA ASP A 83 1.64 10.26 2.78
C ASP A 83 1.86 8.73 2.77
N ILE A 84 1.12 7.97 1.96
CA ILE A 84 1.35 6.53 1.79
C ILE A 84 1.97 6.29 0.42
N HIS A 85 3.29 6.12 0.43
CA HIS A 85 4.07 5.82 -0.76
C HIS A 85 4.15 4.31 -0.98
N TRP A 86 3.80 3.88 -2.20
CA TRP A 86 3.87 2.48 -2.59
C TRP A 86 5.01 2.27 -3.58
N HIS A 87 5.87 1.30 -3.27
CA HIS A 87 6.98 0.92 -4.13
C HIS A 87 6.90 -0.57 -4.45
N PHE A 88 7.04 -0.89 -5.73
CA PHE A 88 6.99 -2.24 -6.28
C PHE A 88 7.69 -2.23 -7.65
N PRO A 89 8.05 -3.41 -8.20
CA PRO A 89 8.62 -3.49 -9.54
C PRO A 89 7.71 -2.82 -10.58
N LEU A 90 8.27 -1.88 -11.34
CA LEU A 90 7.61 -1.18 -12.44
C LEU A 90 8.23 -1.61 -13.79
N PRO A 91 7.46 -1.59 -14.89
CA PRO A 91 8.00 -1.87 -16.20
C PRO A 91 9.10 -0.87 -16.55
N ARG A 92 10.19 -1.37 -17.15
CA ARG A 92 11.27 -0.50 -17.66
C ARG A 92 10.75 0.34 -18.83
N PRO A 93 10.84 1.68 -18.77
CA PRO A 93 10.51 2.52 -19.92
C PRO A 93 11.39 2.21 -21.12
N LYS A 94 10.81 2.24 -22.32
CA LYS A 94 11.57 2.05 -23.57
C LYS A 94 12.42 3.28 -23.88
N GLY A 95 13.58 3.07 -24.50
CA GLY A 95 14.51 4.12 -24.89
C GLY A 95 15.34 4.68 -23.73
N ASN A 96 15.88 5.89 -23.92
CA ASN A 96 16.69 6.60 -22.93
C ASN A 96 16.05 7.97 -22.62
N PRO A 97 14.95 8.01 -21.85
CA PRO A 97 14.26 9.25 -21.53
C PRO A 97 15.13 10.19 -20.68
N SER A 98 14.87 11.49 -20.76
CA SER A 98 15.44 12.46 -19.83
C SER A 98 15.01 12.16 -18.38
N PRO A 99 15.77 12.63 -17.36
CA PRO A 99 15.42 12.39 -15.96
C PRO A 99 13.99 12.81 -15.58
N GLN A 100 13.52 13.95 -16.11
CA GLN A 100 12.17 14.47 -15.88
C GLN A 100 11.13 13.54 -16.50
N ARG A 101 11.34 13.16 -17.76
CA ARG A 101 10.42 12.26 -18.48
C ARG A 101 10.39 10.88 -17.85
N LEU A 102 11.52 10.39 -17.36
CA LEU A 102 11.61 9.13 -16.65
C LEU A 102 10.77 9.15 -15.37
N ALA A 103 10.83 10.24 -14.58
CA ALA A 103 10.02 10.39 -13.37
C ALA A 103 8.52 10.35 -13.69
N GLU A 104 8.07 11.09 -14.70
CA GLU A 104 6.66 11.07 -15.15
C GLU A 104 6.19 9.67 -15.55
N LEU A 105 7.00 8.94 -16.31
CA LEU A 105 6.67 7.58 -16.77
C LEU A 105 6.55 6.60 -15.60
N LEU A 106 7.46 6.70 -14.62
CA LEU A 106 7.43 5.86 -13.42
C LEU A 106 6.24 6.19 -12.53
N GLU A 107 5.92 7.47 -12.35
CA GLU A 107 4.71 7.89 -11.62
C GLU A 107 3.44 7.39 -12.30
N THR A 108 3.35 7.52 -13.63
CA THR A 108 2.21 7.00 -14.41
C THR A 108 2.06 5.48 -14.20
N ALA A 109 3.15 4.73 -14.34
CA ALA A 109 3.13 3.28 -14.14
C ALA A 109 2.76 2.89 -12.70
N ARG A 110 3.19 3.67 -11.70
CA ARG A 110 2.80 3.50 -10.29
C ARG A 110 1.31 3.72 -10.10
N HIS A 111 0.75 4.78 -10.69
CA HIS A 111 -0.69 5.07 -10.64
C HIS A 111 -1.53 3.96 -11.29
N GLU A 112 -1.11 3.46 -12.45
CA GLU A 112 -1.77 2.35 -13.14
C GLU A 112 -1.78 1.07 -12.29
N ARG A 113 -0.64 0.74 -11.68
CA ARG A 113 -0.52 -0.44 -10.80
C ARG A 113 -1.33 -0.31 -9.51
N LEU A 114 -1.41 0.88 -8.92
CA LEU A 114 -2.31 1.14 -7.80
C LEU A 114 -3.79 1.01 -8.19
N ALA A 115 -4.16 1.46 -9.40
CA ALA A 115 -5.50 1.28 -9.92
C ALA A 115 -5.84 -0.20 -10.19
N GLU A 116 -4.86 -1.03 -10.50
CA GLU A 116 -4.99 -2.49 -10.54
C GLU A 116 -5.22 -3.05 -9.12
N PHE A 117 -4.38 -2.71 -8.15
CA PHE A 117 -4.53 -3.16 -6.75
C PHE A 117 -5.86 -2.77 -6.10
N ARG A 118 -6.47 -1.67 -6.54
CA ARG A 118 -7.83 -1.27 -6.15
C ARG A 118 -8.89 -2.23 -6.68
N ARG A 119 -8.76 -2.65 -7.94
CA ARG A 119 -9.72 -3.53 -8.65
C ARG A 119 -9.54 -4.99 -8.26
N GLU A 120 -8.30 -5.43 -8.22
CA GLU A 120 -7.86 -6.76 -7.84
C GLU A 120 -7.01 -6.64 -6.59
N PRO A 121 -7.61 -6.77 -5.39
CA PRO A 121 -6.92 -6.54 -4.14
C PRO A 121 -5.65 -7.36 -4.04
N LEU A 122 -4.65 -6.76 -3.39
CA LEU A 122 -3.40 -7.31 -2.83
C LEU A 122 -3.40 -8.85 -2.62
N ARG A 123 -3.32 -9.61 -3.72
CA ARG A 123 -3.33 -11.08 -3.77
C ARG A 123 -1.89 -11.56 -3.69
N ALA A 124 -1.72 -12.79 -3.22
CA ALA A 124 -0.44 -13.47 -3.34
C ALA A 124 -0.14 -13.65 -4.84
N GLU A 125 0.99 -13.10 -5.30
CA GLU A 125 1.56 -13.54 -6.57
C GLU A 125 2.10 -14.96 -6.36
N ASP A 126 1.89 -15.81 -7.36
CA ASP A 126 2.26 -17.23 -7.40
C ASP A 126 3.78 -17.47 -7.47
N GLY A 127 4.59 -16.39 -7.47
CA GLY A 127 6.04 -16.45 -7.36
C GLY A 127 6.74 -17.01 -8.60
N THR A 128 6.01 -17.23 -9.69
CA THR A 128 6.48 -17.92 -10.90
C THR A 128 7.27 -17.03 -11.87
N GLY A 129 7.53 -15.76 -11.51
CA GLY A 129 8.31 -14.84 -12.34
C GLY A 129 9.21 -13.92 -11.53
N VAL A 130 10.51 -13.89 -11.86
CA VAL A 130 11.43 -12.88 -11.33
C VAL A 130 11.06 -11.53 -11.93
N LYS A 131 10.43 -10.67 -11.13
CA LYS A 131 10.20 -9.27 -11.49
C LYS A 131 11.35 -8.41 -10.92
N GLY A 132 12.31 -8.05 -11.77
CA GLY A 132 13.40 -7.18 -11.39
C GLY A 132 12.91 -5.77 -11.06
N ILE A 133 13.48 -5.14 -10.02
CA ILE A 133 13.31 -3.71 -9.80
C ILE A 133 14.24 -2.99 -10.78
N TYR A 134 13.66 -2.22 -11.70
CA TYR A 134 14.46 -1.33 -12.53
C TYR A 134 15.16 -0.31 -11.63
N LEU A 135 16.50 -0.33 -11.58
CA LEU A 135 17.29 0.43 -10.60
C LEU A 135 16.94 1.93 -10.56
N ALA A 136 16.64 2.54 -11.71
CA ALA A 136 16.27 3.95 -11.74
C ALA A 136 14.93 4.25 -11.03
N ALA A 137 14.05 3.26 -10.86
CA ALA A 137 12.85 3.40 -10.04
C ALA A 137 13.16 3.58 -8.54
N VAL A 138 14.34 3.15 -8.08
CA VAL A 138 14.80 3.38 -6.70
C VAL A 138 15.06 4.86 -6.43
N LEU A 139 15.38 5.66 -7.45
CA LEU A 139 15.57 7.11 -7.30
C LEU A 139 14.27 7.82 -6.90
N ALA A 140 13.11 7.24 -7.21
CA ALA A 140 11.81 7.76 -6.78
C ALA A 140 11.46 7.41 -5.32
N ILE A 141 12.19 6.47 -4.68
CA ILE A 141 11.96 6.07 -3.28
C ILE A 141 12.54 7.10 -2.30
N ARG A 142 13.54 7.87 -2.71
CA ARG A 142 14.27 8.81 -1.85
C ARG A 142 13.68 10.23 -1.78
N ARG A 143 12.45 10.43 -2.28
CA ARG A 143 11.81 11.75 -2.31
C ARG A 143 10.83 11.93 -1.17
#